data_AF-A0A355TVX1-F1
#
_entry.id   AF-A0A355TVX1-F1
#
_cell.length_a   1.000
_cell.length_b   1.000
_cell.length_c   1.000
_cell.angle_alpha   90.00
_cell.angle_beta   90.00
_cell.angle_gamma   90.00
#
_symmetry.space_group_name_H-M   'P 1'
#
loop_
_entity.id
_entity.type
_entity.pdbx_description
1 polymer ?
#
loop_
_entity_poly.entity_id
_entity_poly.type
_entity_poly.pdbx_seq_one_letter_code
_entity_poly.pdbx_strand_id
1 'polypeptide(L)'
;FDFFGNGFPVLTEWVGANDGLLCRPNADGSVKGTNLFGIANGFDNGYEEMASLDVDNSGSLEGAELKELRVWTDVNGNGIAEANELKTLDELGITSIKVSHNNYASTFVRNGQTFKSFDWWPNCREMRKVDMASVIK
;
A
#
# COMPACT_ATOMS: atom_id res chain seq x y z
N PHE A 1 7.76 -6.63 -7.61
CA PHE A 1 6.61 -5.68 -7.62
C PHE A 1 6.96 -4.45 -8.45
N ASP A 2 6.03 -3.91 -9.25
CA ASP A 2 6.20 -2.64 -9.98
C ASP A 2 6.07 -1.45 -9.02
N PHE A 3 7.08 -1.25 -8.18
CA PHE A 3 7.11 -0.24 -7.13
C PHE A 3 7.09 1.19 -7.67
N PHE A 4 7.58 1.41 -8.89
CA PHE A 4 7.63 2.74 -9.51
C PHE A 4 6.45 3.01 -10.46
N GLY A 5 5.55 2.04 -10.65
CA GLY A 5 4.39 2.18 -11.55
C GLY A 5 4.77 2.33 -13.03
N ASN A 6 5.96 1.86 -13.43
CA ASN A 6 6.49 2.03 -14.79
C ASN A 6 6.44 0.74 -15.63
N GLY A 7 5.78 -0.30 -15.11
CA GLY A 7 5.66 -1.60 -15.76
C GLY A 7 6.82 -2.55 -15.52
N PHE A 8 7.84 -2.17 -14.74
CA PHE A 8 9.00 -3.01 -14.46
C PHE A 8 9.07 -3.40 -12.97
N PRO A 9 9.04 -4.71 -12.65
CA PRO A 9 9.17 -5.16 -11.28
C PRO A 9 10.60 -4.91 -10.76
N VAL A 10 10.69 -4.42 -9.52
CA VAL A 10 11.96 -4.29 -8.77
C VAL A 10 11.99 -5.29 -7.62
N LEU A 11 13.21 -5.60 -7.16
CA LEU A 11 13.42 -6.36 -5.93
C LEU A 11 13.21 -5.40 -4.75
N THR A 12 12.17 -5.65 -3.98
CA THR A 12 11.76 -4.87 -2.82
C THR A 12 11.86 -5.78 -1.61
N GLU A 13 12.47 -5.32 -0.51
CA GLU A 13 12.23 -5.98 0.79
C GLU A 13 10.72 -6.02 0.99
N TRP A 14 10.12 -7.12 1.43
CA TRP A 14 8.66 -7.27 1.47
C TRP A 14 8.15 -7.41 2.89
N VAL A 15 6.91 -6.98 3.12
CA VAL A 15 6.22 -7.20 4.39
C VAL A 15 5.96 -8.70 4.58
N GLY A 16 5.97 -9.20 5.82
CA GLY A 16 5.76 -10.63 6.08
C GLY A 16 4.32 -11.06 5.77
N ALA A 17 4.06 -12.37 5.70
CA ALA A 17 2.72 -12.92 5.42
C ALA A 17 1.65 -12.58 6.49
N ASN A 18 2.05 -12.05 7.65
CA ASN A 18 1.13 -11.59 8.70
C ASN A 18 0.87 -10.07 8.64
N ASP A 19 1.58 -9.37 7.76
CA ASP A 19 1.48 -7.94 7.56
C ASP A 19 0.75 -7.67 6.23
N GLY A 20 0.28 -6.45 6.04
CA GLY A 20 -0.42 -6.06 4.82
C GLY A 20 -0.14 -4.62 4.45
N LEU A 21 -0.15 -4.35 3.15
CA LEU A 21 0.01 -3.02 2.59
C LEU A 21 -1.36 -2.40 2.34
N LEU A 22 -1.58 -1.20 2.86
CA LEU A 22 -2.78 -0.43 2.53
C LEU A 22 -2.67 0.06 1.08
N CYS A 23 -3.74 -0.11 0.30
CA CYS A 23 -3.75 0.30 -1.10
C CYS A 23 -5.15 0.72 -1.56
N ARG A 24 -5.19 1.45 -2.67
CA ARG A 24 -6.39 1.74 -3.45
C ARG A 24 -6.25 1.12 -4.85
N PRO A 25 -6.74 -0.12 -5.07
CA PRO A 25 -6.60 -0.80 -6.35
C PRO A 25 -7.26 -0.04 -7.49
N ASN A 26 -6.80 -0.31 -8.71
CA ASN A 26 -7.46 0.19 -9.92
C ASN A 26 -8.81 -0.51 -10.13
N ALA A 27 -9.64 0.00 -11.05
CA ALA A 27 -10.96 -0.56 -11.35
C ALA A 27 -10.92 -2.02 -11.83
N ASP A 28 -9.79 -2.46 -12.40
CA ASP A 28 -9.54 -3.85 -12.83
C ASP A 28 -8.98 -4.75 -11.70
N GLY A 29 -8.80 -4.21 -10.50
CA GLY A 29 -8.23 -4.90 -9.34
C GLY A 29 -6.70 -4.91 -9.29
N SER A 30 -6.01 -4.33 -10.28
CA SER A 30 -4.54 -4.28 -10.28
C SER A 30 -4.01 -3.30 -9.22
N VAL A 31 -2.87 -3.65 -8.62
CA VAL A 31 -2.14 -2.80 -7.67
C VAL A 31 -0.72 -2.60 -8.17
N LYS A 32 -0.31 -1.34 -8.24
CA LYS A 32 1.06 -0.88 -8.53
C LYS A 32 1.55 0.01 -7.40
N GLY A 33 2.81 0.44 -7.44
CA GLY A 33 3.36 1.34 -6.42
C GLY A 33 2.56 2.63 -6.22
N THR A 34 1.97 3.19 -7.28
CA THR A 34 1.11 4.38 -7.23
C THR A 34 -0.26 4.13 -6.58
N ASN A 35 -0.63 2.86 -6.38
CA ASN A 35 -1.84 2.48 -5.65
C ASN A 35 -1.57 2.28 -4.15
N LEU A 36 -0.30 2.22 -3.74
CA LEU A 36 0.09 2.21 -2.33
C LEU A 36 0.15 3.64 -1.81
N PHE A 37 -0.03 3.79 -0.50
CA PHE A 37 0.10 5.08 0.16
C PHE A 37 1.56 5.42 0.39
N GLY A 38 2.00 6.59 -0.07
CA GLY A 38 3.38 7.04 0.03
C GLY A 38 3.68 8.27 -0.83
N ILE A 39 4.93 8.39 -1.27
CA ILE A 39 5.39 9.56 -2.01
C ILE A 39 5.11 9.50 -3.52
N ALA A 40 4.63 8.35 -4.02
CA ALA A 40 4.49 8.08 -5.45
C ALA A 40 3.52 9.06 -6.16
N ASN A 41 2.57 9.62 -5.41
CA ASN A 41 1.55 10.55 -5.91
C ASN A 41 1.84 12.02 -5.55
N GLY A 42 3.07 12.34 -5.11
CA GLY A 42 3.52 13.72 -4.87
C GLY A 42 3.31 14.25 -3.46
N PHE A 43 2.98 13.37 -2.50
CA PHE A 43 2.93 13.68 -1.07
C PHE A 43 4.31 13.50 -0.41
N ASP A 44 4.52 14.12 0.75
CA ASP A 44 5.78 13.98 1.50
C ASP A 44 5.89 12.60 2.18
N ASN A 45 4.75 11.97 2.49
CA ASN A 45 4.66 10.65 3.12
C ASN A 45 3.27 10.01 2.94
N GLY A 46 3.12 8.73 3.29
CA GLY A 46 1.87 7.99 3.09
C GLY A 46 0.72 8.42 3.99
N TYR A 47 1.00 8.96 5.16
CA TYR A 47 -0.03 9.47 6.07
C TYR A 47 -0.63 10.78 5.58
N GLU A 48 0.16 11.64 4.96
CA GLU A 48 -0.32 12.85 4.29
C GLU A 48 -1.23 12.50 3.09
N GLU A 49 -0.84 11.49 2.29
CA GLU A 49 -1.72 10.99 1.23
C GLU A 49 -3.04 10.46 1.80
N MET A 50 -3.00 9.70 2.90
CA MET A 50 -4.22 9.24 3.58
C MET A 50 -5.06 10.40 4.11
N ALA A 51 -4.45 11.46 4.64
CA ALA A 51 -5.16 12.64 5.14
C ALA A 51 -5.92 13.38 4.02
N SER A 52 -5.51 13.24 2.75
CA SER A 52 -6.27 13.78 1.61
C SER A 52 -7.62 13.09 1.39
N LEU A 53 -7.83 11.91 1.99
CA LEU A 53 -9.07 11.15 1.92
C LEU A 53 -10.01 11.39 3.12
N ASP A 54 -9.53 12.06 4.17
CA ASP A 54 -10.28 12.43 5.37
C ASP A 54 -11.14 13.65 5.07
N VAL A 55 -12.32 13.42 4.48
CA VAL A 55 -13.19 14.49 3.98
C VAL A 55 -13.93 15.19 5.11
N ASP A 56 -14.15 14.50 6.23
CA ASP A 56 -14.83 15.05 7.39
C ASP A 56 -13.86 15.72 8.41
N ASN A 57 -12.55 15.62 8.17
CA ASN A 57 -11.48 16.14 9.02
C ASN A 57 -11.53 15.60 10.45
N SER A 58 -11.97 14.35 10.62
CA SER A 58 -12.01 13.66 11.92
C SER A 58 -10.61 13.27 12.42
N GLY A 59 -9.61 13.27 11.53
CA GLY A 59 -8.25 12.83 11.80
C GLY A 59 -8.07 11.31 11.67
N SER A 60 -9.07 10.60 11.15
CA SER A 60 -9.02 9.16 10.85
C SER A 60 -9.93 8.83 9.67
N LEU A 61 -9.53 7.87 8.85
CA LEU A 61 -10.41 7.35 7.80
C LEU A 61 -11.41 6.38 8.42
N GLU A 62 -12.70 6.63 8.22
CA GLU A 62 -13.78 5.83 8.79
C GLU A 62 -14.93 5.62 7.80
N GLY A 63 -15.75 4.58 8.05
CA GLY A 63 -17.00 4.35 7.33
C GLY A 63 -16.87 4.36 5.80
N ALA A 64 -17.38 5.42 5.16
CA ALA A 64 -17.39 5.53 3.71
C ALA A 64 -16.00 5.73 3.08
N GLU A 65 -15.07 6.37 3.81
CA GLU A 65 -13.71 6.66 3.35
C GLU A 65 -12.87 5.38 3.20
N LEU A 66 -13.25 4.32 3.92
CA LEU A 66 -12.61 3.02 3.87
C LEU A 66 -13.07 2.14 2.69
N LYS A 67 -14.16 2.49 2.00
CA LYS A 67 -14.82 1.59 1.03
C LYS A 67 -13.97 1.26 -0.18
N GLU A 68 -13.15 2.19 -0.63
CA GLU A 68 -12.28 2.01 -1.80
C GLU A 68 -10.92 1.41 -1.42
N LEU A 69 -10.62 1.34 -0.12
CA LEU A 69 -9.34 0.85 0.37
C LEU A 69 -9.34 -0.67 0.45
N ARG A 70 -8.17 -1.26 0.22
CA ARG A 70 -7.90 -2.68 0.44
C ARG A 70 -6.61 -2.84 1.21
N VAL A 71 -6.49 -3.97 1.89
CA VAL A 71 -5.22 -4.47 2.41
C VAL A 71 -4.75 -5.58 1.49
N TRP A 72 -3.55 -5.40 0.95
CA TRP A 72 -2.87 -6.40 0.15
C TRP A 72 -1.90 -7.18 1.03
N THR A 73 -2.10 -8.49 1.12
CA THR A 73 -1.15 -9.43 1.70
C THR A 73 -0.68 -10.35 0.59
N ASP A 74 0.56 -10.17 0.15
CA ASP A 74 1.21 -11.04 -0.84
C ASP A 74 1.57 -12.38 -0.16
N VAL A 75 0.72 -13.38 -0.34
CA VAL A 75 0.84 -14.68 0.36
C VAL A 75 1.85 -15.56 -0.36
N ASN A 76 1.95 -15.44 -1.69
CA ASN A 76 2.81 -16.27 -2.51
C ASN A 76 4.20 -15.61 -2.79
N GLY A 77 4.37 -14.32 -2.47
CA GLY A 77 5.61 -13.56 -2.59
C GLY A 77 5.96 -13.17 -4.02
N ASN A 78 5.00 -13.16 -4.95
CA ASN A 78 5.25 -12.86 -6.36
C ASN A 78 5.22 -11.36 -6.68
N GLY A 79 4.80 -10.52 -5.72
CA GLY A 79 4.70 -9.07 -5.88
C GLY A 79 3.67 -8.64 -6.92
N ILE A 80 2.61 -9.42 -7.13
CA ILE A 80 1.45 -9.13 -7.98
C ILE A 80 0.21 -9.32 -7.10
N ALA A 81 -0.60 -8.28 -6.95
CA ALA A 81 -1.83 -8.40 -6.19
C ALA A 81 -2.86 -9.29 -6.92
N GLU A 82 -3.07 -10.49 -6.38
CA GLU A 82 -4.11 -11.40 -6.85
C GLU A 82 -5.44 -11.14 -6.12
N ALA A 83 -6.57 -11.52 -6.72
CA ALA A 83 -7.89 -11.23 -6.14
C ALA A 83 -8.10 -11.88 -4.75
N ASN A 84 -7.47 -13.02 -4.49
CA ASN A 84 -7.48 -13.70 -3.19
C ASN A 84 -6.57 -13.06 -2.14
N GLU A 85 -5.67 -12.17 -2.55
CA GLU A 85 -4.68 -11.48 -1.70
C GLU A 85 -5.12 -10.06 -1.29
N LEU A 86 -6.19 -9.57 -1.92
CA LEU A 86 -6.81 -8.29 -1.59
C LEU A 86 -8.00 -8.50 -0.68
N LYS A 87 -7.94 -7.92 0.52
CA LYS A 87 -9.05 -7.92 1.47
C LYS A 87 -9.60 -6.51 1.66
N THR A 88 -10.91 -6.41 1.75
CA THR A 88 -11.56 -5.19 2.23
C THR A 88 -11.23 -4.96 3.70
N LEU A 89 -11.29 -3.69 4.12
CA LEU A 89 -11.06 -3.34 5.52
C LEU A 89 -12.17 -3.93 6.40
N ASP A 90 -13.39 -4.01 5.90
CA ASP A 90 -14.53 -4.63 6.56
C ASP A 90 -14.33 -6.15 6.79
N GLU A 91 -13.86 -6.89 5.79
CA GLU A 91 -13.50 -8.32 5.94
C GLU A 91 -12.42 -8.55 7.01
N LEU A 92 -11.53 -7.58 7.19
CA LEU A 92 -10.51 -7.64 8.24
C LEU A 92 -11.02 -7.12 9.58
N GLY A 93 -12.20 -6.51 9.64
CA GLY A 93 -12.75 -5.87 10.83
C GLY A 93 -12.07 -4.55 11.19
N ILE A 94 -11.41 -3.90 10.23
CA ILE A 94 -10.77 -2.59 10.40
C ILE A 94 -11.85 -1.51 10.29
N THR A 95 -12.02 -0.72 11.35
CA THR A 95 -13.09 0.29 11.44
C THR A 95 -12.59 1.72 11.38
N SER A 96 -11.31 1.95 11.66
CA SER A 96 -10.72 3.29 11.70
C SER A 96 -9.22 3.22 11.45
N ILE A 97 -8.68 4.14 10.64
CA ILE A 97 -7.24 4.27 10.39
C ILE A 97 -6.82 5.72 10.61
N LYS A 98 -5.91 5.95 11.56
CA LYS A 98 -5.48 7.30 11.90
C LYS A 98 -4.56 7.87 10.81
N VAL A 99 -4.86 9.10 10.37
CA VAL A 99 -4.09 9.77 9.29
C VAL A 99 -2.96 10.65 9.81
N SER A 100 -2.98 11.04 11.08
CA SER A 100 -1.82 11.70 11.71
C SER A 100 -0.78 10.67 12.15
N HIS A 101 0.49 11.03 12.16
CA HIS A 101 1.57 10.15 12.59
C HIS A 101 2.59 10.84 13.51
N ASN A 102 3.38 10.03 14.22
CA ASN A 102 4.58 10.48 14.91
C ASN A 102 5.75 9.60 14.45
N ASN A 103 6.74 10.22 13.81
CA ASN A 103 7.91 9.53 13.25
C ASN A 103 7.52 8.31 12.38
N TYR A 104 6.69 8.55 11.36
CA TYR A 104 6.19 7.53 10.43
C TYR A 104 5.44 6.35 11.07
N ALA A 105 4.98 6.48 12.32
CA ALA A 105 4.17 5.49 13.00
C ALA A 105 2.82 6.07 13.43
N SER A 106 1.77 5.27 13.31
CA SER A 106 0.43 5.59 13.77
C SER A 106 -0.33 4.34 14.21
N THR A 107 -1.66 4.42 14.24
CA THR A 107 -2.53 3.36 14.72
C THR A 107 -3.77 3.17 13.87
N PHE A 108 -4.30 1.97 13.87
CA PHE A 108 -5.62 1.65 13.32
C PHE A 108 -6.41 0.79 14.31
N VAL A 109 -7.73 0.75 14.16
CA VAL A 109 -8.63 -0.06 14.98
C VAL A 109 -9.13 -1.23 14.16
N ARG A 110 -8.96 -2.44 14.71
CA ARG A 110 -9.45 -3.70 14.13
C ARG A 110 -10.15 -4.51 15.21
N ASN A 111 -11.40 -4.91 14.97
CA ASN A 111 -12.23 -5.67 15.93
C ASN A 111 -12.28 -5.02 17.33
N GLY A 112 -12.31 -3.68 17.38
CA GLY A 112 -12.31 -2.91 18.63
C GLY A 112 -10.95 -2.85 19.36
N GLN A 113 -9.89 -3.41 18.80
CA GLN A 113 -8.53 -3.34 19.33
C GLN A 113 -7.66 -2.39 18.51
N THR A 114 -6.77 -1.65 19.17
CA THR A 114 -5.82 -0.75 18.51
C THR A 114 -4.54 -1.50 18.12
N PHE A 115 -4.14 -1.37 16.87
CA PHE A 115 -2.90 -1.89 16.30
C PHE A 115 -2.04 -0.75 15.77
N LYS A 116 -0.75 -1.04 15.50
CA LYS A 116 0.18 -0.06 14.93
C LYS A 116 0.21 -0.14 13.42
N SER A 117 0.27 1.02 12.77
CA SER A 117 0.61 1.17 11.36
C SER A 117 1.93 1.90 11.21
N PHE A 118 2.61 1.68 10.09
CA PHE A 118 3.88 2.32 9.78
C PHE A 118 3.86 2.75 8.32
N ASP A 119 4.41 3.94 8.05
CA ASP A 119 4.80 4.28 6.69
C ASP A 119 6.12 3.54 6.40
N TRP A 120 6.08 2.70 5.38
CA TRP A 120 7.10 1.70 5.13
C TRP A 120 7.98 2.11 3.95
N TRP A 121 9.28 2.22 4.22
CA TRP A 121 10.29 2.70 3.28
C TRP A 121 11.24 1.54 2.92
N PRO A 122 10.87 0.68 1.96
CA PRO A 122 11.69 -0.48 1.62
C PRO A 122 12.94 -0.08 0.84
N ASN A 123 14.01 -0.84 1.03
CA ASN A 123 15.13 -0.81 0.09
C ASN A 123 14.68 -1.44 -1.24
N CYS A 124 14.66 -0.63 -2.29
CA CYS A 124 14.41 -1.09 -3.65
C CYS A 124 15.74 -1.21 -4.40
N ARG A 125 16.06 -2.40 -4.93
CA ARG A 125 17.17 -2.56 -5.87
C ARG A 125 16.64 -2.67 -7.29
N GLU A 126 17.02 -1.70 -8.12
CA GLU A 126 16.75 -1.76 -9.55
C GLU A 126 17.54 -2.92 -10.15
N MET A 127 16.83 -3.88 -10.75
CA MET A 127 17.48 -4.95 -11.51
C MET A 127 18.03 -4.34 -12.80
N ARG A 128 19.28 -4.69 -13.16
CA ARG A 128 19.96 -4.15 -14.34
C ARG A 128 19.05 -4.34 -15.57
N LYS A 129 18.55 -3.24 -16.14
CA LYS A 129 17.84 -3.23 -17.43
C LYS A 129 18.81 -3.73 -18.48
N VAL A 130 18.64 -4.98 -18.93
CA VAL A 130 19.34 -5.46 -20.12
C VAL A 130 18.42 -5.14 -21.28
N ASP A 131 18.80 -4.14 -22.07
CA ASP A 131 18.17 -3.92 -23.35
C ASP A 131 18.51 -5.10 -24.27
N MET A 132 17.54 -5.99 -24.48
CA MET A 132 17.72 -7.17 -25.33
C MET A 132 18.01 -6.78 -26.79
N ALA A 133 17.77 -5.51 -27.19
CA ALA A 133 18.16 -5.00 -28.49
C ALA A 133 19.69 -4.75 -28.60
N SER A 134 20.42 -4.63 -27.50
CA SER A 134 21.89 -4.45 -27.51
C SER A 134 22.67 -5.77 -27.38
N VAL A 135 22.00 -6.89 -27.11
CA VAL A 135 22.62 -8.21 -26.87
C VAL A 135 22.70 -9.05 -28.14
N ILE A 136 21.97 -8.67 -29.19
CA ILE A 136 22.06 -9.28 -30.52
C ILE A 136 22.89 -8.34 -31.41
N LYS A 137 24.21 -8.55 -31.44
CA LYS A 137 25.11 -8.09 -32.50
C LYS A 137 25.99 -9.24 -32.95
#